data_AF-A0A1E7HRC1-F1
#
_entry.id   AF-A0A1E7HRC1-F1
#
_cell.length_a   1.000
_cell.length_b   1.000
_cell.length_c   1.000
_cell.angle_alpha   90.00
_cell.angle_beta   90.00
_cell.angle_gamma   90.00
#
_symmetry.space_group_name_H-M   'P 1'
#
loop_
_entity.id
_entity.type
_entity.pdbx_description
1 polymer ?
#
loop_
_entity_poly.entity_id
_entity_poly.type
_entity_poly.pdbx_seq_one_letter_code
_entity_poly.pdbx_strand_id
1 'polypeptide(L)' 'MFYEAIFQPLKRMNYTTEAKRLAVKKIAVQDGPFKGQNGFYIKNSTVGWIPQYDLINFLTLKNLLKQRI' A
#
# COMPACT_ATOMS: atom_id res chain seq x y z
N MET A 1 7.13 1.10 9.18
CA MET A 1 7.14 2.51 8.75
C MET A 1 5.87 2.79 7.95
N PHE A 2 5.38 4.03 7.89
CA PHE A 2 4.16 4.37 7.15
C PHE A 2 4.49 5.03 5.82
N TYR A 3 3.79 4.61 4.79
CA TYR A 3 3.97 5.06 3.41
C TYR A 3 2.63 5.42 2.81
N GLU A 4 2.67 6.31 1.83
CA GLU A 4 1.57 6.61 0.95
C GLU A 4 1.89 6.00 -0.41
N ALA A 5 0.93 5.28 -0.99
CA ALA A 5 1.08 4.66 -2.29
C ALA A 5 -0.26 4.61 -3.03
N ILE A 6 -0.21 4.47 -4.35
CA ILE A 6 -1.38 4.17 -5.17
C ILE A 6 -1.52 2.65 -5.24
N PHE A 7 -2.67 2.12 -4.82
CA PHE A 7 -2.94 0.70 -4.94
C PHE A 7 -3.32 0.35 -6.37
N GLN A 8 -2.46 -0.34 -7.10
CA GLN A 8 -2.74 -0.81 -8.45
C GLN A 8 -2.61 -2.33 -8.51
N PRO A 9 -3.66 -3.07 -8.11
CA PRO A 9 -3.60 -4.52 -8.08
C PRO A 9 -3.42 -5.09 -9.49
N LEU A 10 -2.32 -5.80 -9.72
CA LEU A 10 -2.13 -6.60 -10.92
C LEU A 10 -3.05 -7.83 -10.88
N LYS A 11 -3.43 -8.35 -12.05
CA LYS A 11 -4.36 -9.52 -12.18
C LYS A 11 -3.86 -10.82 -11.53
N ARG A 12 -2.66 -10.84 -10.94
CA ARG A 12 -2.02 -12.03 -10.34
C ARG A 12 -2.54 -12.37 -8.94
N MET A 13 -3.11 -11.40 -8.23
CA MET A 13 -3.58 -11.56 -6.85
C MET A 13 -5.11 -11.60 -6.78
N ASN A 14 -5.64 -12.58 -6.03
CA ASN A 14 -7.07 -12.69 -5.77
C ASN A 14 -7.47 -11.80 -4.59
N TYR A 15 -7.59 -10.51 -4.87
CA TYR A 15 -8.09 -9.53 -3.92
C TYR A 15 -9.60 -9.63 -3.73
N THR A 16 -10.05 -9.36 -2.49
CA THR A 16 -11.47 -9.27 -2.16
C THR A 16 -12.16 -8.12 -2.90
N THR A 17 -13.49 -8.10 -2.90
CA THR A 17 -14.26 -7.02 -3.54
C THR A 17 -13.96 -5.66 -2.89
N GLU A 18 -13.77 -5.62 -1.57
CA GLU A 18 -13.41 -4.42 -0.81
C GLU A 18 -12.05 -3.88 -1.23
N ALA A 19 -11.06 -4.76 -1.37
CA ALA A 19 -9.73 -4.41 -1.88
C ALA A 19 -9.81 -3.76 -3.25
N LYS A 20 -10.57 -4.37 -4.17
CA LYS A 20 -10.74 -3.86 -5.54
C LYS A 20 -11.37 -2.46 -5.56
N ARG A 21 -12.20 -2.08 -4.58
CA ARG A 21 -12.73 -0.70 -4.45
C ARG A 21 -11.68 0.34 -4.09
N LEU A 22 -10.51 -0.09 -3.63
CA LEU A 22 -9.35 0.76 -3.35
C LEU A 22 -8.39 0.85 -4.54
N ALA A 23 -8.64 0.11 -5.63
CA ALA A 23 -7.80 0.17 -6.81
C ALA A 23 -7.73 1.60 -7.37
N VAL A 24 -6.54 2.00 -7.81
CA VAL A 24 -6.17 3.32 -8.32
C VAL A 24 -6.31 4.45 -7.28
N LYS A 25 -6.64 4.13 -6.02
CA LYS A 25 -6.69 5.12 -4.94
C LYS A 25 -5.35 5.22 -4.22
N LYS A 26 -5.08 6.43 -3.76
CA LYS A 26 -4.01 6.72 -2.82
C LYS A 26 -4.40 6.17 -1.44
N ILE A 27 -3.57 5.31 -0.89
CA ILE A 27 -3.79 4.59 0.36
C ILE A 27 -2.57 4.73 1.28
N ALA A 28 -2.84 4.70 2.58
CA ALA A 28 -1.79 4.58 3.58
C ALA A 28 -1.48 3.10 3.82
N VAL A 29 -0.21 2.74 3.70
CA VAL A 29 0.27 1.37 3.95
C VAL A 29 1.37 1.36 5.01
N GLN A 30 1.52 0.21 5.64
CA GLN A 30 2.57 -0.05 6.62
C GLN A 30 3.33 -1.33 6.26
N ASP A 31 4.60 -1.38 6.61
CA ASP A 31 5.39 -2.61 6.52
C ASP A 31 4.70 -3.75 7.27
N GLY A 32 4.72 -4.93 6.66
CA GLY A 32 4.31 -6.15 7.31
C GLY A 32 5.18 -6.59 8.47
N PRO A 33 4.69 -7.52 9.31
CA PRO A 33 5.47 -8.09 10.41
C PRO A 33 6.68 -8.90 9.92
N PHE A 34 6.65 -9.38 8.67
CA PHE A 34 7.73 -10.16 8.06
C PHE A 34 8.78 -9.22 7.42
N LYS A 35 9.70 -8.73 8.24
CA LYS A 35 10.86 -7.93 7.76
C LYS A 35 11.60 -8.68 6.64
N GLY A 36 11.80 -8.02 5.51
CA GLY A 36 12.51 -8.57 4.34
C GLY A 36 11.62 -9.22 3.28
N GLN A 37 10.33 -9.43 3.57
CA GLN A 37 9.32 -9.70 2.53
C GLN A 37 8.72 -8.35 2.13
N ASN A 38 8.83 -7.98 0.85
CA ASN A 38 8.33 -6.71 0.27
C ASN A 38 6.79 -6.65 0.29
N GLY A 39 6.23 -6.62 1.49
CA GLY A 39 4.84 -6.87 1.80
C GLY A 39 4.28 -5.80 2.73
N PHE A 40 3.16 -5.25 2.34
CA PHE A 40 2.51 -4.11 2.95
C PHE A 40 1.10 -4.48 3.41
N TYR A 41 0.58 -3.71 4.35
CA TYR A 41 -0.80 -3.83 4.80
C TYR A 41 -1.47 -2.47 4.76
N ILE A 42 -2.73 -2.44 4.32
CA ILE A 42 -3.56 -1.25 4.44
C ILE A 42 -4.03 -1.17 5.89
N LYS A 43 -3.74 -0.05 6.54
CA LYS A 43 -4.18 0.18 7.92
C LYS A 43 -5.72 0.16 7.98
N ASN A 44 -6.28 -0.49 9.01
CA ASN A 44 -7.73 -0.61 9.25
C ASN A 44 -8.52 -1.26 8.10
N SER A 45 -7.91 -2.20 7.38
CA SER A 45 -8.52 -2.84 6.23
C SER A 45 -8.41 -4.36 6.30
N THR A 46 -9.44 -5.06 5.80
CA THR A 46 -9.47 -6.53 5.69
C THR A 46 -8.77 -7.05 4.45
N VAL A 47 -8.19 -6.16 3.63
CA VAL A 47 -7.50 -6.48 2.37
C VAL A 47 -6.28 -7.38 2.58
N GLY A 48 -5.71 -7.37 3.80
CA GLY A 48 -4.60 -8.23 4.15
C GLY A 48 -3.28 -7.78 3.52
N TRP A 49 -2.45 -8.76 3.18
CA TRP A 49 -1.11 -8.55 2.64
C TRP A 49 -1.15 -8.08 1.18
N ILE A 50 -0.38 -7.04 0.88
CA ILE A 50 -0.22 -6.43 -0.44
C ILE A 50 1.26 -6.47 -0.82
N PRO A 51 1.62 -7.08 -1.95
CA PRO A 51 2.98 -7.03 -2.45
C PRO A 51 3.34 -5.63 -2.93
N GLN A 52 4.61 -5.26 -2.80
CA GLN A 52 5.12 -3.97 -3.25
C GLN A 52 4.84 -3.68 -4.73
N TYR A 53 4.84 -4.69 -5.60
CA TYR A 53 4.60 -4.49 -7.03
C TYR A 53 3.17 -4.06 -7.38
N ASP A 54 2.21 -4.22 -6.45
CA ASP A 54 0.84 -3.71 -6.58
C ASP A 54 0.71 -2.29 -5.99
N LEU A 55 1.82 -1.66 -5.60
CA LEU A 55 1.88 -0.30 -5.06
C LEU A 55 2.76 0.58 -5.95
N ILE A 56 2.21 1.72 -6.39
CA ILE A 56 2.92 2.70 -7.22
C ILE A 56 3.06 4.02 -6.47
N ASN A 57 4.04 4.85 -6.84
CA ASN A 57 4.30 6.14 -6.22
C ASN A 57 4.48 6.04 -4.70
N PHE A 58 5.30 5.09 -4.30
CA PHE A 58 5.56 4.73 -2.92
C PHE A 58 6.42 5.80 -2.22
N LEU A 59 5.77 6.68 -1.47
CA LEU A 59 6.41 7.79 -0.77
C LEU A 59 6.36 7.57 0.74
N THR A 60 7.48 7.80 1.43
CA THR A 60 7.50 7.87 2.88
C THR A 60 6.76 9.11 3.36
N LEU A 61 5.97 9.00 4.43
CA LEU A 61 5.29 10.16 5.03
C LEU A 61 6.28 11.28 5.44
N LYS A 62 7.52 10.94 5.79
CA LYS A 62 8.59 11.92 6.06
C LYS A 62 8.93 12.80 4.86
N ASN A 63 8.85 12.26 3.64
CA ASN A 63 9.11 13.01 2.41
C ASN A 63 7.94 13.91 2.02
N LEU A 64 6.70 13.52 2.35
CA LEU A 64 5.50 14.35 2.13
C LEU A 64 5.49 15.63 2.99
N LEU A 65 6.00 15.55 4.23
CA LEU A 65 6.14 16.72 5.10
C LEU A 65 7.17 17.74 4.56
N LYS A 66 8.18 17.29 3.80
CA LYS A 66 9.20 18.17 3.21
C LYS A 66 8.77 18.85 1.91
N GLN A 67 7.82 18.28 1.16
CA GLN A 67 7.32 18.85 -0.10
C GLN A 67 6.23 19.91 0.10
N ARG A 68 5.79 20.14 1.34
CA ARG A 68 4.79 21.14 1.71
C ARG A 68 5.39 22.40 2.36
N ILE A 69 6.71 22.57 2.30
CA ILE A 69 7.46 23.71 2.83
C ILE A 69 8.11 24.45 1.66
#